data_AF-A0A291HQJ5-F1
#
_entry.id   AF-A0A291HQJ5-F1
#
_cell.length_a   1.000
_cell.length_b   1.000
_cell.length_c   1.000
_cell.angle_alpha   90.00
_cell.angle_beta   90.00
_cell.angle_gamma   90.00
#
_symmetry.space_group_name_H-M   'P 1'
#
loop_
_entity.id
_entity.type
_entity.pdbx_description
1 polymer ?
#
loop_
_entity_poly.entity_id
_entity_poly.type
_entity_poly.pdbx_seq_one_letter_code
_entity_poly.pdbx_strand_id
1 'polypeptide(L)'
;MDISANALTAIYTAVKLHFNQGRESYRPLWEEIATLVPSTTAQENYAWLGEFSRLREWIGDRQINRMKAHDYSIKNKKFEATEGIPADYIEDDTYGVLMPKFADMGYAAATHPDEMVFALLANGFAQKCYDGQFFFDTDHPVGPEGQEQSVANLQEGAGKPWFLLDTRRPLKPLIFQRRRDYRLLAKTDAGTSDHVFMADEYLYGVDARVNVGFGFWQQAFASKAALDEANFDGAVAGMMAHKSDKGRPLGINPSVLVVGPSNRAAAKALIETQTKANGASNPNYQAVKVMVVPWLD
;
A
#
# COMPACT_ATOMS: atom_id res chain seq x y z
N MET A 1 -22.47 10.14 35.24
CA MET A 1 -21.17 10.64 35.77
C MET A 1 -21.16 12.14 35.56
N ASP A 2 -20.70 12.92 36.55
CA ASP A 2 -20.55 14.37 36.37
C ASP A 2 -19.38 14.68 35.40
N ILE A 3 -19.62 15.52 34.38
CA ILE A 3 -18.62 15.86 33.36
C ILE A 3 -17.64 16.90 33.90
N SER A 4 -16.76 16.46 34.80
CA SER A 4 -15.67 17.26 35.36
C SER A 4 -14.39 17.18 34.52
N ALA A 5 -13.48 18.16 34.67
CA ALA A 5 -12.17 18.12 34.01
C ALA A 5 -11.35 16.85 34.33
N ASN A 6 -11.49 16.34 35.56
CA ASN A 6 -10.87 15.08 35.97
C ASN A 6 -11.51 13.87 35.25
N ALA A 7 -12.84 13.84 35.14
CA ALA A 7 -13.55 12.80 34.40
C ALA A 7 -13.16 12.80 32.92
N LEU A 8 -13.13 13.96 32.26
CA LEU A 8 -12.72 14.09 30.86
C LEU A 8 -11.27 13.65 30.61
N THR A 9 -10.37 13.92 31.56
CA THR A 9 -8.98 13.45 31.49
C THR A 9 -8.89 11.93 31.60
N ALA A 10 -9.68 11.33 32.50
CA ALA A 10 -9.77 9.88 32.66
C ALA A 10 -10.36 9.21 31.41
N ILE A 11 -11.46 9.76 30.87
CA ILE A 11 -12.09 9.31 29.63
C ILE A 11 -11.08 9.38 28.49
N TYR A 12 -10.39 10.50 28.28
CA TYR A 12 -9.41 10.61 27.19
C TYR A 12 -8.25 9.62 27.33
N THR A 13 -7.86 9.27 28.55
CA THR A 13 -6.88 8.21 28.80
C THR A 13 -7.41 6.84 28.36
N ALA A 14 -8.67 6.53 28.68
CA ALA A 14 -9.35 5.32 28.21
C ALA A 14 -9.52 5.31 26.68
N VAL A 15 -9.91 6.43 26.07
CA VAL A 15 -10.00 6.59 24.61
C VAL A 15 -8.66 6.26 23.95
N LYS A 16 -7.54 6.80 24.44
CA LYS A 16 -6.21 6.49 23.91
C LYS A 16 -5.88 4.99 24.02
N LEU A 17 -6.19 4.38 25.15
CA LEU A 17 -5.96 2.95 25.36
C LEU A 17 -6.73 2.12 24.33
N HIS A 18 -8.05 2.34 24.21
CA HIS A 18 -8.89 1.59 23.29
C HIS A 18 -8.58 1.87 21.83
N PHE A 19 -8.25 3.11 21.48
CA PHE A 19 -7.75 3.46 20.14
C PHE A 19 -6.48 2.68 19.78
N ASN A 20 -5.52 2.57 20.70
CA ASN A 20 -4.30 1.79 20.45
C ASN A 20 -4.59 0.29 20.36
N GLN A 21 -5.48 -0.26 21.21
CA GLN A 21 -5.93 -1.65 21.12
C GLN A 21 -6.59 -1.94 19.77
N GLY A 22 -7.44 -1.03 19.30
CA GLY A 22 -8.06 -1.07 17.98
C GLY A 22 -7.03 -1.11 16.86
N ARG A 23 -6.03 -0.21 16.90
CA ARG A 23 -4.93 -0.20 15.94
C ARG A 23 -4.14 -1.51 15.93
N GLU A 24 -3.87 -2.08 17.09
CA GLU A 24 -3.11 -3.33 17.24
C GLU A 24 -3.90 -4.57 16.84
N SER A 25 -5.23 -4.50 16.84
CA SER A 25 -6.10 -5.61 16.44
C SER A 25 -6.01 -5.95 14.95
N TYR A 26 -5.47 -5.02 14.14
CA TYR A 26 -5.28 -5.19 12.71
C TYR A 26 -3.78 -5.21 12.36
N ARG A 27 -3.38 -6.19 11.54
CA ARG A 27 -2.03 -6.27 10.99
C ARG A 27 -2.06 -5.83 9.52
N PRO A 28 -1.52 -4.65 9.18
CA PRO A 28 -1.54 -4.15 7.81
C PRO A 28 -0.76 -5.05 6.85
N LEU A 29 -1.28 -5.21 5.63
CA LEU A 29 -0.66 -6.00 4.57
C LEU A 29 0.19 -5.14 3.63
N TRP A 30 -0.08 -3.82 3.57
CA TRP A 30 0.62 -2.90 2.67
C TRP A 30 2.13 -2.95 2.84
N GLU A 31 2.62 -3.18 4.07
CA GLU A 31 4.04 -3.22 4.39
C GLU A 31 4.78 -4.31 3.62
N GLU A 32 4.09 -5.34 3.14
CA GLU A 32 4.70 -6.39 2.34
C GLU A 32 4.97 -5.97 0.89
N ILE A 33 4.16 -5.06 0.34
CA ILE A 33 4.17 -4.70 -1.08
C ILE A 33 4.53 -3.23 -1.37
N ALA A 34 4.54 -2.38 -0.36
CA ALA A 34 4.87 -0.96 -0.47
C ALA A 34 6.00 -0.55 0.48
N THR A 35 6.86 0.36 0.02
CA THR A 35 7.93 0.95 0.84
C THR A 35 7.38 2.16 1.59
N LEU A 36 7.58 2.19 2.91
CA LEU A 36 7.33 3.38 3.72
C LEU A 36 8.36 4.47 3.39
N VAL A 37 7.90 5.62 2.93
CA VAL A 37 8.77 6.78 2.70
C VAL A 37 8.35 7.93 3.63
N PRO A 38 9.20 8.35 4.57
CA PRO A 38 8.92 9.53 5.37
C PRO A 38 8.97 10.80 4.50
N SER A 39 8.03 11.71 4.72
CA SER A 39 7.97 12.99 4.00
C SER A 39 8.08 14.16 4.97
N THR A 40 8.85 15.18 4.59
CA THR A 40 9.05 16.40 5.38
C THR A 40 8.57 17.65 4.66
N THR A 41 8.07 17.52 3.43
CA THR A 41 7.56 18.64 2.62
C THR A 41 6.09 18.45 2.17
N ALA A 42 5.56 19.34 1.32
CA ALA A 42 4.18 19.22 0.84
C ALA A 42 3.99 18.12 -0.22
N GLN A 43 5.05 17.82 -0.96
CA GLN A 43 5.14 16.75 -1.96
C GLN A 43 6.60 16.27 -2.00
N GLU A 44 6.83 14.98 -2.18
CA GLU A 44 8.18 14.49 -2.45
C GLU A 44 8.34 14.25 -3.94
N ASN A 45 9.49 14.66 -4.49
CA ASN A 45 9.84 14.45 -5.88
C ASN A 45 10.71 13.19 -5.99
N TYR A 46 10.32 12.26 -6.85
CA TYR A 46 10.99 10.99 -7.08
C TYR A 46 11.64 10.98 -8.46
N ALA A 47 12.38 12.04 -8.80
CA ALA A 47 13.00 12.22 -10.10
C ALA A 47 14.04 11.15 -10.48
N TRP A 48 14.48 10.35 -9.49
CA TRP A 48 15.40 9.23 -9.64
C TRP A 48 14.72 7.92 -10.03
N LEU A 49 13.39 7.83 -9.97
CA LEU A 49 12.67 6.66 -10.49
C LEU A 49 12.94 6.53 -11.99
N GLY A 50 13.17 5.30 -12.44
CA GLY A 50 13.77 4.99 -13.74
C GLY A 50 15.23 4.54 -13.66
N GLU A 51 15.91 4.73 -12.53
CA GLU A 51 17.33 4.39 -12.38
C GLU A 51 17.60 3.20 -11.45
N PHE A 52 18.15 2.13 -12.00
CA PHE A 52 18.68 1.03 -11.19
C PHE A 52 20.17 1.24 -10.87
N SER A 53 20.47 1.47 -9.59
CA SER A 53 21.85 1.53 -9.09
C SER A 53 22.57 0.19 -9.27
N ARG A 54 23.87 0.23 -9.60
CA ARG A 54 24.73 -0.96 -9.68
C ARG A 54 26.17 -0.70 -9.28
N LEU A 55 26.82 -1.74 -8.78
CA LEU A 55 28.26 -1.80 -8.63
C LEU A 55 28.89 -2.37 -9.91
N ARG A 56 30.14 -2.00 -10.17
CA ARG A 56 30.97 -2.52 -11.26
C ARG A 56 32.39 -2.66 -10.74
N GLU A 57 33.17 -3.51 -11.38
CA GLU A 57 34.60 -3.59 -11.10
C GLU A 57 35.27 -2.23 -11.34
N TRP A 58 36.17 -1.86 -10.43
CA TRP A 58 36.88 -0.60 -10.51
C TRP A 58 38.03 -0.72 -11.52
N ILE A 59 37.80 -0.26 -12.74
CA ILE A 59 38.80 -0.20 -13.80
C ILE A 59 38.87 1.24 -14.32
N GLY A 60 40.02 1.90 -14.10
CA GLY A 60 40.25 3.30 -14.44
C GLY A 60 39.45 4.29 -13.58
N ASP A 61 39.16 5.46 -14.15
CA ASP A 61 38.37 6.49 -13.49
C ASP A 61 36.92 6.04 -13.23
N ARG A 62 36.28 6.68 -12.24
CA ARG A 62 34.86 6.47 -11.94
C ARG A 62 34.03 6.85 -13.17
N GLN A 63 33.25 5.89 -13.70
CA GLN A 63 32.19 6.21 -14.63
C GLN A 63 30.95 6.63 -13.84
N ILE A 64 30.50 7.85 -14.11
CA ILE A 64 29.34 8.45 -13.48
C ILE A 64 28.08 7.95 -14.20
N ASN A 65 27.16 7.33 -13.45
CA ASN A 65 25.81 7.11 -13.96
C ASN A 65 25.06 8.44 -13.91
N ARG A 66 24.68 8.96 -15.07
CA ARG A 66 23.93 10.22 -15.15
C ARG A 66 22.45 9.93 -15.04
N MET A 67 21.78 10.69 -14.18
CA MET A 67 20.37 10.50 -13.88
C MET A 67 19.47 10.95 -15.03
N LYS A 68 18.57 10.08 -15.53
CA LYS A 68 17.39 10.54 -16.28
C LYS A 68 16.40 11.15 -15.27
N ALA A 69 16.17 12.46 -15.35
CA ALA A 69 15.25 13.14 -14.44
C ALA A 69 13.81 12.98 -14.92
N HIS A 70 12.99 12.29 -14.13
CA HIS A 70 11.54 12.20 -14.35
C HIS A 70 10.80 13.26 -13.53
N ASP A 71 9.71 13.83 -14.05
CA ASP A 71 8.81 14.69 -13.27
C ASP A 71 7.72 13.84 -12.61
N TYR A 72 8.11 13.06 -11.60
CA TYR A 72 7.19 12.27 -10.80
C TYR A 72 7.21 12.75 -9.35
N SER A 73 6.04 13.15 -8.83
CA SER A 73 5.89 13.62 -7.46
C SER A 73 4.65 13.04 -6.80
N ILE A 74 4.76 12.79 -5.49
CA ILE A 74 3.64 12.34 -4.66
C ILE A 74 3.28 13.48 -3.71
N LYS A 75 2.16 14.15 -4.01
CA LYS A 75 1.61 15.23 -3.15
C LYS A 75 0.94 14.65 -1.91
N ASN A 76 1.33 15.08 -0.73
CA ASN A 76 0.70 14.63 0.51
C ASN A 76 -0.78 15.07 0.59
N LYS A 77 -1.67 14.14 0.93
CA LYS A 77 -3.09 14.40 1.15
C LYS A 77 -3.41 14.39 2.65
N LYS A 78 -4.44 15.15 3.05
CA LYS A 78 -4.95 15.15 4.43
C LYS A 78 -6.16 14.22 4.50
N PHE A 79 -6.22 13.46 5.57
CA PHE A 79 -7.34 12.60 5.93
C PHE A 79 -7.71 12.87 7.38
N GLU A 80 -9.00 12.82 7.68
CA GLU A 80 -9.50 12.93 9.05
C GLU A 80 -10.80 12.15 9.20
N ALA A 81 -11.06 11.71 10.43
CA ALA A 81 -12.37 11.27 10.87
C ALA A 81 -12.57 11.81 12.29
N THR A 82 -13.71 12.47 12.53
CA THR A 82 -14.03 13.11 13.81
C THR A 82 -15.38 12.63 14.31
N GLU A 83 -15.41 12.18 15.56
CA GLU A 83 -16.59 11.68 16.26
C GLU A 83 -17.00 12.70 17.32
N GLY A 84 -18.24 13.17 17.24
CA GLY A 84 -18.87 13.98 18.29
C GLY A 84 -19.64 13.08 19.24
N ILE A 85 -19.31 13.14 20.53
CA ILE A 85 -20.01 12.37 21.56
C ILE A 85 -20.92 13.31 22.35
N PRO A 86 -22.24 13.12 22.32
CA PRO A 86 -23.16 13.94 23.10
C PRO A 86 -22.84 13.90 24.60
N ALA A 87 -23.05 15.01 25.31
CA ALA A 87 -22.84 15.10 26.75
C ALA A 87 -23.61 14.02 27.51
N ASP A 88 -24.90 13.85 27.21
CA ASP A 88 -25.77 12.81 27.81
C ASP A 88 -25.16 11.41 27.70
N TYR A 89 -24.53 11.08 26.57
CA TYR A 89 -23.88 9.78 26.39
C TYR A 89 -22.69 9.58 27.33
N ILE A 90 -21.96 10.65 27.64
CA ILE A 90 -20.84 10.61 28.59
C ILE A 90 -21.36 10.52 30.03
N GLU A 91 -22.43 11.25 30.34
CA GLU A 91 -23.07 11.19 31.65
C GLU A 91 -23.64 9.80 31.91
N ASP A 92 -24.24 9.18 30.90
CA ASP A 92 -24.90 7.89 31.03
C ASP A 92 -23.97 6.67 30.84
N ASP A 93 -22.72 6.86 30.38
CA ASP A 93 -21.75 5.76 30.13
C ASP A 93 -21.22 5.12 31.43
N THR A 94 -22.12 4.46 32.15
CA THR A 94 -21.87 3.81 33.43
C THR A 94 -21.15 2.46 33.25
N TYR A 95 -21.17 1.90 32.03
CA TYR A 95 -20.69 0.55 31.72
C TYR A 95 -19.54 0.50 30.70
N GLY A 96 -19.03 1.65 30.24
CA GLY A 96 -17.91 1.72 29.29
C GLY A 96 -18.30 1.32 27.86
N VAL A 97 -19.57 1.50 27.49
CA VAL A 97 -20.12 1.12 26.17
C VAL A 97 -19.61 2.01 25.03
N LEU A 98 -19.02 3.16 25.37
CA LEU A 98 -18.44 4.07 24.40
C LEU A 98 -17.09 3.57 23.85
N MET A 99 -16.35 2.79 24.65
CA MET A 99 -14.96 2.42 24.33
C MET A 99 -14.78 1.58 23.05
N PRO A 100 -15.67 0.63 22.69
CA PRO A 100 -15.62 -0.07 21.41
C PRO A 100 -15.60 0.86 20.19
N LYS A 101 -16.25 2.04 20.24
CA LYS A 101 -16.23 3.03 19.15
C LYS A 101 -14.82 3.57 18.91
N PHE A 102 -14.06 3.81 19.99
CA PHE A 102 -12.68 4.29 19.86
C PHE A 102 -11.71 3.18 19.46
N ALA A 103 -11.99 1.93 19.83
CA ALA A 103 -11.29 0.78 19.26
C ALA A 103 -11.55 0.66 17.75
N ASP A 104 -12.79 0.84 17.29
CA ASP A 104 -13.11 0.86 15.85
C ASP A 104 -12.39 2.01 15.12
N MET A 105 -12.34 3.21 15.70
CA MET A 105 -11.57 4.32 15.14
C MET A 105 -10.07 4.02 15.04
N GLY A 106 -9.52 3.27 16.01
CA GLY A 106 -8.16 2.76 15.95
C GLY A 106 -7.97 1.73 14.84
N TYR A 107 -8.90 0.80 14.70
CA TYR A 107 -8.92 -0.19 13.62
C TYR A 107 -8.94 0.48 12.24
N ALA A 108 -9.84 1.44 12.03
CA ALA A 108 -9.93 2.22 10.79
C ALA A 108 -8.62 2.97 10.46
N ALA A 109 -7.97 3.56 11.48
CA ALA A 109 -6.67 4.20 11.30
C ALA A 109 -5.56 3.21 10.88
N ALA A 110 -5.66 1.95 11.31
CA ALA A 110 -4.71 0.90 10.94
C ALA A 110 -5.01 0.27 9.56
N THR A 111 -6.28 0.21 9.13
CA THR A 111 -6.67 -0.32 7.81
C THR A 111 -6.52 0.68 6.67
N HIS A 112 -6.66 1.99 6.94
CA HIS A 112 -6.64 3.02 5.89
C HIS A 112 -5.38 2.97 4.98
N PRO A 113 -4.15 2.70 5.46
CA PRO A 113 -3.00 2.49 4.57
C PRO A 113 -3.18 1.33 3.57
N ASP A 114 -3.80 0.22 3.98
CA ASP A 114 -4.09 -0.92 3.10
C ASP A 114 -5.10 -0.50 2.03
N GLU A 115 -6.20 0.15 2.44
CA GLU A 115 -7.22 0.67 1.51
C GLU A 115 -6.59 1.55 0.43
N MET A 116 -5.71 2.49 0.83
CA MET A 116 -5.01 3.37 -0.11
C MET A 116 -4.07 2.61 -1.05
N VAL A 117 -3.25 1.70 -0.52
CA VAL A 117 -2.22 0.99 -1.30
C VAL A 117 -2.85 0.00 -2.27
N PHE A 118 -3.87 -0.75 -1.86
CA PHE A 118 -4.54 -1.71 -2.74
C PHE A 118 -5.47 -1.03 -3.74
N ALA A 119 -6.11 0.09 -3.37
CA ALA A 119 -6.83 0.91 -4.35
C ALA A 119 -5.87 1.46 -5.43
N LEU A 120 -4.66 1.90 -5.05
CA LEU A 120 -3.64 2.32 -6.01
C LEU A 120 -3.20 1.16 -6.92
N LEU A 121 -2.95 -0.03 -6.36
CA LEU A 121 -2.60 -1.21 -7.13
C LEU A 121 -3.68 -1.55 -8.17
N ALA A 122 -4.95 -1.56 -7.75
CA ALA A 122 -6.08 -1.76 -8.66
C ALA A 122 -6.19 -0.65 -9.72
N ASN A 123 -5.83 0.58 -9.37
CA ASN A 123 -5.82 1.72 -10.30
C ASN A 123 -4.60 1.73 -11.24
N GLY A 124 -3.67 0.78 -11.12
CA GLY A 124 -2.46 0.71 -11.95
C GLY A 124 -2.75 0.57 -13.46
N PHE A 125 -3.91 0.03 -13.84
CA PHE A 125 -4.34 -0.06 -15.24
C PHE A 125 -4.77 1.29 -15.85
N ALA A 126 -4.99 2.32 -15.03
CA ALA A 126 -5.55 3.61 -15.47
C ALA A 126 -4.75 4.82 -14.95
N GLN A 127 -3.85 4.63 -13.99
CA GLN A 127 -3.03 5.69 -13.43
C GLN A 127 -1.59 5.57 -13.92
N LYS A 128 -1.07 6.71 -14.42
CA LYS A 128 0.28 6.78 -14.95
C LYS A 128 1.35 6.69 -13.87
N CYS A 129 2.46 6.05 -14.18
CA CYS A 129 3.65 6.01 -13.34
C CYS A 129 4.73 6.99 -13.85
N TYR A 130 5.96 6.88 -13.35
CA TYR A 130 7.02 7.87 -13.55
C TYR A 130 7.50 7.99 -15.02
N ASP A 131 7.26 6.98 -15.85
CA ASP A 131 7.61 6.99 -17.28
C ASP A 131 6.48 7.52 -18.19
N GLY A 132 5.34 7.91 -17.61
CA GLY A 132 4.20 8.48 -18.33
C GLY A 132 3.27 7.44 -18.97
N GLN A 133 3.54 6.15 -18.84
CA GLN A 133 2.61 5.05 -19.17
C GLN A 133 1.78 4.66 -17.95
N PHE A 134 0.69 3.91 -18.14
CA PHE A 134 -0.03 3.32 -17.01
C PHE A 134 0.91 2.40 -16.23
N PHE A 135 0.69 2.20 -14.93
CA PHE A 135 1.59 1.33 -14.16
C PHE A 135 1.55 -0.12 -14.61
N PHE A 136 0.41 -0.57 -15.13
CA PHE A 136 0.26 -1.83 -15.86
C PHE A 136 -0.07 -1.53 -17.32
N ASP A 137 0.91 -1.70 -18.19
CA ASP A 137 0.85 -1.30 -19.59
C ASP A 137 1.60 -2.32 -20.48
N THR A 138 1.31 -2.28 -21.77
CA THR A 138 2.01 -3.06 -22.80
C THR A 138 3.22 -2.32 -23.38
N ASP A 139 3.31 -1.00 -23.14
CA ASP A 139 4.17 -0.11 -23.92
C ASP A 139 5.16 0.72 -23.09
N HIS A 140 5.72 0.14 -22.02
CA HIS A 140 6.76 0.85 -21.28
C HIS A 140 8.04 1.02 -22.14
N PRO A 141 8.55 2.26 -22.32
CA PRO A 141 9.74 2.50 -23.12
C PRO A 141 11.01 2.08 -22.36
N VAL A 142 11.75 1.11 -22.92
CA VAL A 142 13.02 0.63 -22.35
C VAL A 142 14.12 0.70 -23.39
N GLY A 143 15.21 1.40 -23.07
CA GLY A 143 16.36 1.48 -23.96
C GLY A 143 17.11 2.82 -23.88
N PRO A 144 18.16 2.97 -24.71
CA PRO A 144 18.80 4.27 -24.92
C PRO A 144 17.80 5.27 -25.49
N GLU A 145 18.01 6.55 -25.17
CA GLU A 145 17.17 7.64 -25.68
C GLU A 145 17.11 7.64 -27.21
N GLY A 146 15.90 7.60 -27.76
CA GLY A 146 15.64 7.53 -29.20
C GLY A 146 15.77 6.13 -29.82
N GLN A 147 16.00 5.08 -29.02
CA GLN A 147 16.08 3.68 -29.43
C GLN A 147 15.31 2.76 -28.48
N GLU A 148 14.30 3.29 -27.80
CA GLU A 148 13.49 2.56 -26.85
C GLU A 148 12.63 1.48 -27.53
N GLN A 149 12.42 0.38 -26.82
CA GLN A 149 11.50 -0.69 -27.19
C GLN A 149 10.36 -0.75 -26.17
N SER A 150 9.15 -1.05 -26.64
CA SER A 150 8.00 -1.34 -25.77
C SER A 150 8.24 -2.63 -25.00
N VAL A 151 8.05 -2.58 -23.68
CA VAL A 151 8.07 -3.73 -22.78
C VAL A 151 6.78 -3.75 -21.98
N ALA A 152 6.11 -4.90 -21.99
CA ALA A 152 4.86 -5.10 -21.25
C ALA A 152 5.12 -5.59 -19.83
N ASN A 153 4.27 -5.16 -18.89
CA ASN A 153 4.08 -5.79 -17.59
C ASN A 153 2.59 -6.14 -17.32
N LEU A 154 1.83 -6.26 -18.41
CA LEU A 154 0.41 -6.54 -18.41
C LEU A 154 0.11 -7.75 -19.31
N GLN A 155 -0.75 -8.65 -18.82
CA GLN A 155 -1.46 -9.62 -19.64
C GLN A 155 -2.96 -9.31 -19.61
N GLU A 156 -3.52 -9.03 -20.77
CA GLU A 156 -4.96 -8.75 -20.90
C GLU A 156 -5.83 -9.99 -20.66
N GLY A 157 -7.12 -9.76 -20.44
CA GLY A 157 -8.13 -10.80 -20.23
C GLY A 157 -9.42 -10.22 -19.65
N ALA A 158 -10.41 -11.08 -19.45
CA ALA A 158 -11.75 -10.70 -18.98
C ALA A 158 -11.99 -11.00 -17.48
N GLY A 159 -11.04 -11.61 -16.79
CA GLY A 159 -11.15 -12.00 -15.39
C GLY A 159 -10.89 -10.85 -14.41
N LYS A 160 -11.19 -11.13 -13.13
CA LYS A 160 -10.72 -10.29 -12.02
C LYS A 160 -9.19 -10.35 -11.96
N PRO A 161 -8.50 -9.22 -11.75
CA PRO A 161 -7.06 -9.16 -11.88
C PRO A 161 -6.36 -9.97 -10.79
N TRP A 162 -5.17 -10.44 -11.11
CA TRP A 162 -4.17 -10.91 -10.15
C TRP A 162 -2.83 -10.25 -10.44
N PHE A 163 -2.03 -10.06 -9.40
CA PHE A 163 -0.80 -9.27 -9.48
C PHE A 163 0.38 -10.07 -8.95
N LEU A 164 1.49 -10.02 -9.66
CA LEU A 164 2.72 -10.69 -9.29
C LEU A 164 3.80 -9.63 -9.03
N LEU A 165 4.39 -9.62 -7.84
CA LEU A 165 5.24 -8.54 -7.36
C LEU A 165 6.61 -9.06 -6.88
N ASP A 166 7.69 -8.37 -7.22
CA ASP A 166 9.01 -8.52 -6.58
C ASP A 166 9.21 -7.46 -5.50
N THR A 167 9.06 -7.88 -4.24
CA THR A 167 9.12 -7.01 -3.06
C THR A 167 10.42 -7.16 -2.28
N ARG A 168 11.43 -7.82 -2.85
CA ARG A 168 12.70 -8.14 -2.18
C ARG A 168 13.73 -7.02 -2.22
N ARG A 169 13.52 -6.01 -3.07
CA ARG A 169 14.41 -4.85 -3.20
C ARG A 169 14.10 -3.79 -2.14
N PRO A 170 15.05 -2.89 -1.83
CA PRO A 170 14.83 -1.80 -0.86
C PRO A 170 13.63 -0.92 -1.21
N LEU A 171 13.45 -0.63 -2.51
CA LEU A 171 12.22 -0.04 -3.03
C LEU A 171 11.32 -1.14 -3.57
N LYS A 172 10.09 -1.20 -3.09
CA LYS A 172 9.03 -2.07 -3.56
C LYS A 172 8.26 -1.41 -4.72
N PRO A 173 7.40 -2.15 -5.45
CA PRO A 173 6.69 -1.59 -6.58
C PRO A 173 5.71 -0.46 -6.22
N LEU A 174 5.34 -0.34 -4.94
CA LEU A 174 4.46 0.70 -4.43
C LEU A 174 5.15 1.50 -3.32
N ILE A 175 4.67 2.71 -3.08
CA ILE A 175 5.17 3.64 -2.07
C ILE A 175 4.01 4.06 -1.18
N PHE A 176 4.19 3.97 0.13
CA PHE A 176 3.34 4.62 1.12
C PHE A 176 4.12 5.79 1.72
N GLN A 177 3.75 7.01 1.32
CA GLN A 177 4.39 8.24 1.77
C GLN A 177 3.69 8.75 3.03
N ARG A 178 4.43 8.88 4.13
CA ARG A 178 3.91 9.35 5.41
C ARG A 178 4.61 10.61 5.87
N ARG A 179 3.86 11.72 5.89
CA ARG A 179 4.32 12.97 6.49
C ARG A 179 3.90 13.09 7.96
N ARG A 180 2.66 12.73 8.26
CA ARG A 180 2.12 12.69 9.62
C ARG A 180 1.34 11.40 9.79
N ASP A 181 1.73 10.63 10.80
CA ASP A 181 1.00 9.42 11.17
C ASP A 181 -0.37 9.75 11.77
N TYR A 182 -1.24 8.75 11.83
CA TYR A 182 -2.57 8.86 12.41
C TYR A 182 -2.47 9.28 13.86
N ARG A 183 -2.88 10.52 14.12
CA ARG A 183 -2.82 11.16 15.43
C ARG A 183 -4.22 11.36 15.96
N LEU A 184 -4.48 10.77 17.12
CA LEU A 184 -5.67 11.03 17.92
C LEU A 184 -5.56 12.40 18.60
N LEU A 185 -6.62 13.18 18.49
CA LEU A 185 -6.84 14.48 19.11
C LEU A 185 -8.21 14.49 19.80
N ALA A 186 -8.38 15.38 20.76
CA ALA A 186 -9.65 15.60 21.44
C ALA A 186 -9.87 17.09 21.68
N LYS A 187 -11.12 17.54 21.57
CA LYS A 187 -11.56 18.90 21.90
C LYS A 187 -12.80 18.81 22.79
N THR A 188 -12.54 18.57 24.06
CA THR A 188 -13.53 18.14 25.06
C THR A 188 -13.74 19.13 26.19
N ASP A 189 -12.97 20.22 26.25
CA ASP A 189 -13.07 21.21 27.32
C ASP A 189 -14.02 22.35 26.92
N ALA A 190 -15.15 22.47 27.62
CA ALA A 190 -16.15 23.53 27.39
C ALA A 190 -15.60 24.95 27.59
N GLY A 191 -14.56 25.14 28.43
CA GLY A 191 -13.93 26.44 28.64
C GLY A 191 -13.06 26.91 27.47
N THR A 192 -12.70 26.00 26.55
CA THR A 192 -11.86 26.32 25.40
C THR A 192 -12.42 25.82 24.06
N SER A 193 -13.59 25.17 24.07
CA SER A 193 -14.24 24.58 22.90
C SER A 193 -15.62 25.20 22.70
N ASP A 194 -15.72 26.09 21.71
CA ASP A 194 -17.01 26.65 21.29
C ASP A 194 -17.98 25.53 20.87
N HIS A 195 -17.49 24.43 20.28
CA HIS A 195 -18.34 23.30 19.86
C HIS A 195 -19.00 22.59 21.04
N VAL A 196 -18.26 22.38 22.13
CA VAL A 196 -18.83 21.75 23.33
C VAL A 196 -19.93 22.64 23.89
N PHE A 197 -19.70 23.96 23.95
CA PHE A 197 -20.70 24.90 24.44
C PHE A 197 -21.92 25.03 23.53
N MET A 198 -21.70 25.09 22.20
CA MET A 198 -22.75 25.39 21.23
C MET A 198 -23.55 24.16 20.79
N ALA A 199 -22.91 22.99 20.74
CA ALA A 199 -23.49 21.77 20.17
C ALA A 199 -23.63 20.63 21.20
N ASP A 200 -23.17 20.83 22.44
CA ASP A 200 -23.25 19.84 23.52
C ASP A 200 -22.59 18.50 23.18
N GLU A 201 -21.49 18.58 22.42
CA GLU A 201 -20.73 17.44 21.91
C GLU A 201 -19.24 17.53 22.23
N TYR A 202 -18.69 16.41 22.67
CA TYR A 202 -17.29 16.22 23.01
C TYR A 202 -16.57 15.54 21.84
N LEU A 203 -15.66 16.29 21.19
CA LEU A 203 -15.06 15.85 19.95
C LEU A 203 -13.79 15.01 20.16
N TYR A 204 -13.70 13.89 19.45
CA TYR A 204 -12.50 13.07 19.31
C TYR A 204 -12.22 12.85 17.83
N GLY A 205 -11.03 13.23 17.37
CA GLY A 205 -10.67 13.14 15.95
C GLY A 205 -9.37 12.40 15.73
N VAL A 206 -9.29 11.64 14.66
CA VAL A 206 -8.03 11.12 14.12
C VAL A 206 -7.70 11.86 12.84
N ASP A 207 -6.47 12.35 12.72
CA ASP A 207 -6.01 13.03 11.52
C ASP A 207 -4.67 12.43 11.04
N ALA A 208 -4.49 12.39 9.72
CA ALA A 208 -3.26 11.92 9.09
C ALA A 208 -2.87 12.78 7.87
N ARG A 209 -1.59 12.75 7.52
CA ARG A 209 -1.10 13.34 6.28
C ARG A 209 -0.20 12.36 5.55
N VAL A 210 -0.80 11.67 4.58
CA VAL A 210 -0.23 10.52 3.87
C VAL A 210 -0.60 10.58 2.39
N ASN A 211 0.08 9.80 1.55
CA ASN A 211 -0.37 9.48 0.21
C ASN A 211 0.33 8.20 -0.29
N VAL A 212 -0.13 7.67 -1.42
CA VAL A 212 0.45 6.50 -2.09
C VAL A 212 0.95 6.86 -3.49
N GLY A 213 1.90 6.09 -4.00
CA GLY A 213 2.37 6.20 -5.39
C GLY A 213 3.08 4.95 -5.88
N PHE A 214 3.45 4.96 -7.16
CA PHE A 214 4.12 3.85 -7.84
C PHE A 214 5.64 3.97 -7.72
N GLY A 215 6.30 2.84 -7.53
CA GLY A 215 7.73 2.65 -7.67
C GLY A 215 8.09 2.14 -9.07
N PHE A 216 8.98 1.15 -9.15
CA PHE A 216 9.41 0.58 -10.43
C PHE A 216 8.37 -0.41 -10.98
N TRP A 217 7.85 -0.13 -12.18
CA TRP A 217 6.88 -1.00 -12.85
C TRP A 217 7.49 -2.36 -13.20
N GLN A 218 8.81 -2.46 -13.42
CA GLN A 218 9.50 -3.72 -13.72
C GLN A 218 9.41 -4.73 -12.56
N GLN A 219 9.06 -4.28 -11.35
CA GLN A 219 8.88 -5.14 -10.19
C GLN A 219 7.43 -5.64 -10.04
N ALA A 220 6.52 -5.27 -10.92
CA ALA A 220 5.11 -5.64 -10.82
C ALA A 220 4.57 -6.09 -12.18
N PHE A 221 3.79 -7.16 -12.18
CA PHE A 221 3.03 -7.64 -13.33
C PHE A 221 1.57 -7.78 -12.95
N ALA A 222 0.66 -7.42 -13.86
CA ALA A 222 -0.77 -7.64 -13.69
C ALA A 222 -1.31 -8.53 -14.80
N SER A 223 -2.27 -9.39 -14.46
CA SER A 223 -2.99 -10.16 -15.46
C SER A 223 -4.48 -10.19 -15.15
N LYS A 224 -5.28 -10.09 -16.22
CA LYS A 224 -6.72 -10.36 -16.22
C LYS A 224 -7.06 -11.69 -16.92
N ALA A 225 -6.06 -12.47 -17.31
CA ALA A 225 -6.25 -13.84 -17.76
C ALA A 225 -6.58 -14.77 -16.57
N ALA A 226 -6.98 -16.00 -16.86
CA ALA A 226 -7.24 -16.99 -15.82
C ALA A 226 -5.97 -17.25 -15.00
N LEU A 227 -6.11 -17.32 -13.67
CA LEU A 227 -5.00 -17.69 -12.79
C LEU A 227 -4.78 -19.21 -12.84
N ASP A 228 -3.95 -19.64 -13.78
CA ASP A 228 -3.53 -21.03 -13.99
C ASP A 228 -2.00 -21.14 -14.10
N GLU A 229 -1.51 -22.38 -14.20
CA GLU A 229 -0.07 -22.67 -14.27
C GLU A 229 0.61 -22.00 -15.48
N ALA A 230 -0.02 -22.05 -16.66
CA ALA A 230 0.58 -21.50 -17.87
C ALA A 230 0.71 -19.97 -17.81
N ASN A 231 -0.33 -19.28 -17.35
CA ASN A 231 -0.32 -17.82 -17.24
C ASN A 231 0.61 -17.36 -16.10
N PHE A 232 0.64 -18.07 -14.98
CA PHE A 232 1.55 -17.75 -13.88
C PHE A 232 3.02 -17.94 -14.28
N ASP A 233 3.38 -19.08 -14.87
CA ASP A 233 4.76 -19.35 -15.29
C ASP A 233 5.22 -18.38 -16.38
N GLY A 234 4.32 -18.04 -17.31
CA GLY A 234 4.57 -17.01 -18.33
C GLY A 234 4.83 -15.63 -17.71
N ALA A 235 4.04 -15.23 -16.71
CA ALA A 235 4.24 -13.97 -15.99
C ALA A 235 5.57 -13.94 -15.23
N VAL A 236 5.90 -15.03 -14.51
CA VAL A 236 7.19 -15.16 -13.80
C VAL A 236 8.35 -15.03 -14.77
N ALA A 237 8.32 -15.77 -15.88
CA ALA A 237 9.36 -15.74 -16.90
C ALA A 237 9.49 -14.34 -17.53
N GLY A 238 8.37 -13.67 -17.83
CA GLY A 238 8.34 -12.31 -18.36
C GLY A 238 9.01 -11.31 -17.42
N MET A 239 8.65 -11.35 -16.13
CA MET A 239 9.25 -10.48 -15.12
C MET A 239 10.76 -10.72 -14.98
N MET A 240 11.20 -11.98 -14.93
CA MET A 240 12.61 -12.35 -14.82
C MET A 240 13.44 -11.95 -16.05
N ALA A 241 12.80 -11.80 -17.20
CA ALA A 241 13.44 -11.40 -18.45
C ALA A 241 13.68 -9.88 -18.57
N HIS A 242 13.10 -9.05 -17.68
CA HIS A 242 13.27 -7.60 -17.74
C HIS A 242 14.74 -7.17 -17.68
N LYS A 243 15.07 -6.21 -18.55
CA LYS A 243 16.40 -5.65 -18.69
C LYS A 243 16.36 -4.15 -18.46
N SER A 244 17.47 -3.61 -17.97
CA SER A 244 17.72 -2.16 -17.94
C SER A 244 17.83 -1.59 -19.35
N ASP A 245 17.75 -0.27 -19.49
CA ASP A 245 18.00 0.49 -20.72
C ASP A 245 19.32 0.14 -21.42
N LYS A 246 20.28 -0.44 -20.69
CA LYS A 246 21.60 -0.87 -21.21
C LYS A 246 21.64 -2.36 -21.53
N GLY A 247 20.49 -3.01 -21.70
CA GLY A 247 20.34 -4.42 -22.09
C GLY A 247 20.72 -5.46 -21.03
N ARG A 248 21.06 -5.04 -19.81
CA ARG A 248 21.43 -5.97 -18.72
C ARG A 248 20.21 -6.49 -17.97
N PRO A 249 20.15 -7.78 -17.61
CA PRO A 249 19.11 -8.31 -16.75
C PRO A 249 19.01 -7.53 -15.45
N LEU A 250 17.80 -7.20 -15.04
CA LEU A 250 17.56 -6.48 -13.80
C LEU A 250 17.69 -7.41 -12.59
N GLY A 251 17.45 -8.72 -12.75
CA GLY A 251 17.39 -9.66 -11.62
C GLY A 251 16.10 -9.50 -10.82
N ILE A 252 15.01 -9.18 -11.51
CA ILE A 252 13.66 -9.26 -10.96
C ILE A 252 13.36 -10.75 -10.74
N ASN A 253 12.83 -11.09 -9.58
CA ASN A 253 12.30 -12.42 -9.31
C ASN A 253 11.09 -12.26 -8.37
N PRO A 254 9.87 -12.53 -8.85
CA PRO A 254 8.67 -12.34 -8.05
C PRO A 254 8.69 -13.06 -6.72
N SER A 255 8.08 -12.45 -5.70
CA SER A 255 8.04 -12.98 -4.33
C SER A 255 6.63 -13.03 -3.73
N VAL A 256 5.69 -12.25 -4.27
CA VAL A 256 4.32 -12.16 -3.76
C VAL A 256 3.32 -12.23 -4.91
N LEU A 257 2.33 -13.13 -4.79
CA LEU A 257 1.14 -13.18 -5.63
C LEU A 257 -0.03 -12.55 -4.86
N VAL A 258 -0.52 -11.40 -5.32
CA VAL A 258 -1.63 -10.66 -4.73
C VAL A 258 -2.91 -10.93 -5.52
N VAL A 259 -3.97 -11.34 -4.82
CA VAL A 259 -5.26 -11.69 -5.43
C VAL A 259 -6.44 -11.16 -4.61
N GLY A 260 -7.57 -10.89 -5.27
CA GLY A 260 -8.86 -10.71 -4.61
C GLY A 260 -9.47 -12.04 -4.13
N PRO A 261 -10.50 -12.00 -3.25
CA PRO A 261 -11.26 -13.17 -2.80
C PRO A 261 -11.67 -14.17 -3.90
N SER A 262 -12.03 -13.72 -5.11
CA SER A 262 -12.50 -14.52 -6.24
C SER A 262 -11.41 -15.43 -6.79
N ASN A 263 -10.15 -14.98 -6.73
CA ASN A 263 -8.98 -15.71 -7.21
C ASN A 263 -8.28 -16.50 -6.07
N ARG A 264 -8.75 -16.39 -4.81
CA ARG A 264 -8.15 -17.07 -3.65
C ARG A 264 -8.00 -18.58 -3.85
N ALA A 265 -9.06 -19.25 -4.31
CA ALA A 265 -9.04 -20.71 -4.45
C ALA A 265 -8.03 -21.16 -5.51
N ALA A 266 -8.00 -20.47 -6.66
CA ALA A 266 -7.03 -20.73 -7.73
C ALA A 266 -5.59 -20.47 -7.26
N ALA A 267 -5.34 -19.35 -6.56
CA ALA A 267 -4.02 -19.03 -6.02
C ALA A 267 -3.50 -20.08 -5.03
N LYS A 268 -4.35 -20.52 -4.10
CA LYS A 268 -4.00 -21.58 -3.13
C LYS A 268 -3.76 -22.91 -3.82
N ALA A 269 -4.61 -23.29 -4.77
CA ALA A 269 -4.40 -24.50 -5.56
C ALA A 269 -3.07 -24.48 -6.30
N LEU A 270 -2.72 -23.35 -6.92
CA LEU A 270 -1.51 -23.19 -7.71
C LEU A 270 -0.23 -23.12 -6.87
N ILE A 271 -0.24 -22.43 -5.72
CA ILE A 271 0.99 -22.10 -4.98
C ILE A 271 1.11 -22.84 -3.65
N GLU A 272 0.00 -23.21 -3.00
CA GLU A 272 0.04 -23.80 -1.65
C GLU A 272 -0.22 -25.32 -1.63
N THR A 273 -0.48 -25.96 -2.79
CA THR A 273 -0.64 -27.42 -2.87
C THR A 273 0.64 -28.10 -3.34
N GLN A 274 1.04 -29.18 -2.67
CA GLN A 274 2.26 -29.94 -3.02
C GLN A 274 2.08 -30.84 -4.24
N THR A 275 0.86 -31.35 -4.42
CA THR A 275 0.51 -32.29 -5.49
C THR A 275 -0.68 -31.75 -6.27
N LYS A 276 -0.58 -31.89 -7.59
CA LYS A 276 -1.64 -31.58 -8.54
C LYS A 276 -2.77 -32.62 -8.41
N ALA A 277 -3.94 -32.30 -8.97
CA ALA A 277 -5.11 -33.20 -8.92
C ALA A 277 -4.86 -34.59 -9.55
N ASN A 278 -3.92 -34.68 -10.49
CA ASN A 278 -3.49 -35.94 -11.11
C ASN A 278 -2.40 -36.71 -10.32
N GLY A 279 -2.03 -36.23 -9.13
CA GLY A 279 -1.00 -36.83 -8.28
C GLY A 279 0.45 -36.42 -8.62
N ALA A 280 0.68 -35.62 -9.67
CA ALA A 280 2.02 -35.12 -9.99
C ALA A 280 2.49 -34.06 -8.99
N SER A 281 3.80 -33.92 -8.79
CA SER A 281 4.37 -32.83 -7.98
C SER A 281 4.05 -31.47 -8.59
N ASN A 282 3.73 -30.50 -7.74
CA ASN A 282 3.53 -29.12 -8.16
C ASN A 282 4.87 -28.36 -8.16
N PRO A 283 5.39 -27.93 -9.34
CA PRO A 283 6.64 -27.18 -9.41
C PRO A 283 6.54 -25.79 -8.76
N ASN A 284 5.32 -25.23 -8.64
CA ASN A 284 5.06 -23.90 -8.10
C ASN A 284 4.75 -23.90 -6.60
N TYR A 285 4.85 -25.06 -5.94
CA TYR A 285 4.62 -25.15 -4.50
C TYR A 285 5.56 -24.23 -3.73
N GLN A 286 4.97 -23.25 -3.04
CA GLN A 286 5.64 -22.20 -2.27
C GLN A 286 6.60 -21.32 -3.08
N ALA A 287 6.44 -21.25 -4.41
CA ALA A 287 7.29 -20.42 -5.28
C ALA A 287 7.20 -18.92 -4.93
N VAL A 288 6.02 -18.47 -4.49
CA VAL A 288 5.75 -17.10 -4.02
C VAL A 288 4.84 -17.13 -2.80
N LYS A 289 4.77 -16.03 -2.04
CA LYS A 289 3.77 -15.87 -1.00
C LYS A 289 2.42 -15.49 -1.61
N VAL A 290 1.34 -16.21 -1.25
CA VAL A 290 -0.02 -15.81 -1.62
C VAL A 290 -0.54 -14.77 -0.62
N MET A 291 -0.99 -13.63 -1.14
CA MET A 291 -1.64 -12.56 -0.39
C MET A 291 -3.07 -12.37 -0.92
N VAL A 292 -4.06 -12.69 -0.09
CA VAL A 292 -5.47 -12.48 -0.42
C VAL A 292 -5.93 -11.16 0.17
N VAL A 293 -6.40 -10.24 -0.67
CA VAL A 293 -6.71 -8.86 -0.29
C VAL A 293 -8.20 -8.59 -0.50
N PRO A 294 -8.96 -8.32 0.58
CA PRO A 294 -10.41 -8.09 0.49
C PRO A 294 -10.82 -6.90 -0.39
N TRP A 295 -9.96 -5.89 -0.54
CA TRP A 295 -10.24 -4.65 -1.28
C TRP A 295 -10.05 -4.73 -2.81
N LEU A 296 -9.71 -5.89 -3.36
CA LEU A 296 -9.41 -6.05 -4.80
C LEU A 296 -10.56 -6.61 -5.65
N ASP A 297 -11.71 -6.94 -5.06
CA ASP A 297 -12.88 -7.48 -5.78
C ASP A 297 -14.13 -6.61 -5.70
#